data_AF-A0A523RZH5-F1
#
_entry.id   AF-A0A523RZH5-F1
#
_cell.length_a   1.000
_cell.length_b   1.000
_cell.length_c   1.000
_cell.angle_alpha   90.00
_cell.angle_beta   90.00
_cell.angle_gamma   90.00
#
_symmetry.space_group_name_H-M   'P 1'
#
loop_
_entity.id
_entity.type
_entity.pdbx_description
1 polymer ?
#
loop_
_entity_poly.entity_id
_entity_poly.type
_entity_poly.pdbx_seq_one_letter_code
_entity_poly.pdbx_strand_id
1 'polypeptide(L)'
;MRSGDVLRFSFSAIRLRKMRAGLTTLGVAIGIAAIVALLSFTGGLQVTMTQQFEESLGTDTLTVSTGGILALFGGGGGDSDFALLVNDTDTINSIEHVDSSVATMTKTISANFSGDEFPLSLSGINYTAYSSMYSTFVAGNGTIPASPADTDVIIGSSVADPWQNGTIVARVGDEVTIIWTGRVNGTIVMTNYTGTVVAILEEIGGFGISGPS
;
A
#
# COMPACT_ATOMS: atom_id res chain seq x y z
N MET A 1 32.17 20.81 57.14
CA MET A 1 31.93 21.54 55.88
C MET A 1 30.52 21.21 55.41
N ARG A 2 29.64 22.19 55.22
CA ARG A 2 28.25 21.94 54.79
C ARG A 2 28.23 21.74 53.27
N SER A 3 27.53 20.71 52.80
CA SER A 3 27.45 20.36 51.37
C SER A 3 26.99 21.53 50.48
N GLY A 4 26.21 22.47 51.03
CA GLY A 4 25.78 23.69 50.35
C GLY A 4 26.93 24.66 49.99
N ASP A 5 27.98 24.75 50.81
CA ASP A 5 29.15 25.59 50.48
C ASP A 5 29.96 25.02 49.33
N VAL A 6 30.05 23.68 49.26
CA VAL A 6 30.77 22.98 48.19
C VAL A 6 30.08 23.21 46.85
N LEU A 7 28.76 23.13 46.80
CA LEU A 7 27.97 23.44 45.59
C LEU A 7 28.15 24.90 45.17
N ARG A 8 28.03 25.85 46.09
CA ARG A 8 28.18 27.29 45.79
C ARG A 8 29.57 27.64 45.28
N PHE A 9 30.60 27.03 45.86
CA PHE A 9 31.98 27.18 45.41
C PHE A 9 32.19 26.60 44.00
N SER A 10 31.62 25.41 43.74
CA SER A 10 31.72 24.74 42.43
C SER A 10 31.02 25.53 41.32
N PHE A 11 29.84 26.10 41.57
CA PHE A 11 29.15 27.00 40.64
C PHE A 11 29.94 28.27 40.35
N SER A 12 30.60 28.86 41.36
CA SER A 12 31.45 30.03 41.16
C SER A 12 32.66 29.71 40.29
N ALA A 13 33.27 28.53 40.46
CA ALA A 13 34.39 28.06 39.66
C ALA A 13 33.99 27.82 38.18
N ILE A 14 32.80 27.26 37.92
CA ILE A 14 32.24 27.07 36.57
C ILE A 14 32.04 28.43 35.87
N ARG A 15 31.51 29.43 36.59
CA ARG A 15 31.25 30.78 36.05
C ARG A 15 32.54 31.53 35.68
N LEU A 16 33.68 31.20 36.29
CA LEU A 16 34.98 31.78 35.97
C LEU A 16 35.56 31.23 34.64
N ARG A 17 35.24 29.98 34.27
CA ARG A 17 35.76 29.28 33.08
C ARG A 17 34.63 28.90 32.12
N LYS A 18 33.85 29.90 31.69
CA LYS A 18 32.64 29.73 30.87
C LYS A 18 32.85 28.92 29.59
N MET A 19 33.94 29.17 28.86
CA MET A 19 34.21 28.50 27.57
C MET A 19 34.48 27.01 27.75
N ARG A 20 35.35 26.65 28.71
CA ARG A 20 35.66 25.24 28.99
C ARG A 20 34.44 24.49 29.51
N ALA A 21 33.74 25.07 30.49
CA ALA A 21 32.53 24.48 31.04
C ALA A 21 31.45 24.29 29.96
N GLY A 22 31.20 25.32 29.14
CA GLY A 22 30.24 25.29 28.04
C GLY A 22 30.55 24.21 27.01
N LEU A 23 31.79 24.13 26.52
CA LEU A 23 32.18 23.10 25.55
C LEU A 23 32.05 21.69 26.12
N THR A 24 32.41 21.47 27.39
CA THR A 24 32.26 20.14 28.02
C THR A 24 30.80 19.75 28.21
N THR A 25 29.94 20.68 28.62
CA THR A 25 28.50 20.40 28.76
C THR A 25 27.83 20.20 27.41
N LEU A 26 28.26 20.95 26.38
CA LEU A 26 27.75 20.82 25.02
C LEU A 26 28.11 19.45 24.44
N GLY A 27 29.35 18.98 24.65
CA GLY A 27 29.78 17.66 24.20
C GLY A 27 28.96 16.53 24.81
N VAL A 28 28.68 16.59 26.12
CA VAL A 28 27.82 15.62 26.80
C VAL A 28 26.37 15.69 26.30
N ALA A 29 25.83 16.91 26.14
CA ALA A 29 24.47 17.11 25.65
C ALA A 29 24.28 16.57 24.22
N ILE A 30 25.21 16.87 23.31
CA ILE A 30 25.18 16.36 21.93
C ILE A 30 25.33 14.83 21.93
N GLY A 31 26.20 14.27 22.76
CA GLY A 31 26.39 12.82 22.85
C GLY A 31 25.11 12.08 23.27
N ILE A 32 24.45 12.55 24.33
CA ILE A 32 23.20 11.94 24.80
C ILE A 32 22.08 12.16 23.77
N ALA A 33 21.97 13.36 23.20
CA ALA A 33 20.97 13.66 22.18
C ALA A 33 21.12 12.78 20.93
N ALA A 34 22.36 12.57 20.46
CA ALA A 34 22.62 11.73 19.30
C ALA A 34 22.23 10.26 19.53
N ILE A 35 22.55 9.71 20.71
CA ILE A 35 22.18 8.32 21.05
C ILE A 35 20.67 8.16 21.14
N VAL A 36 19.97 9.09 21.81
CA VAL A 36 18.51 9.03 21.95
C VAL A 36 17.81 9.23 20.60
N ALA A 37 18.30 10.16 19.78
CA ALA A 37 17.77 10.37 18.43
C ALA A 37 17.95 9.11 17.57
N LEU A 38 19.15 8.52 17.56
CA LEU A 38 19.44 7.29 16.82
C LEU A 38 18.49 6.16 17.24
N LEU A 39 18.35 5.91 18.54
CA LEU A 39 17.47 4.85 19.06
C LEU A 39 16.00 5.07 18.68
N SER A 40 15.53 6.32 18.71
CA SER A 40 14.17 6.68 18.34
C SER A 40 13.93 6.48 16.85
N PHE A 41 14.88 6.88 16.00
CA PHE A 41 14.81 6.65 14.56
C PHE A 41 14.83 5.16 14.22
N THR A 42 15.72 4.39 14.83
CA THR A 42 15.81 2.95 14.56
C THR A 42 14.56 2.22 15.02
N GLY A 43 14.02 2.57 16.19
CA GLY A 43 12.78 1.96 16.69
C GLY A 43 11.56 2.34 15.85
N GLY A 44 11.44 3.61 15.47
CA GLY A 44 10.37 4.08 14.59
C GLY A 44 10.41 3.41 13.22
N LEU A 45 11.59 3.32 12.60
CA LEU A 45 11.76 2.64 11.31
C LEU A 45 11.38 1.17 11.41
N GLN A 46 11.76 0.48 12.49
CA GLN A 46 11.40 -0.92 12.68
C GLN A 46 9.88 -1.10 12.73
N VAL A 47 9.17 -0.28 13.49
CA VAL A 47 7.70 -0.33 13.57
C VAL A 47 7.06 -0.04 12.22
N THR A 48 7.48 1.01 11.53
CA THR A 48 6.93 1.38 10.22
C THR A 48 7.20 0.31 9.16
N MET A 49 8.40 -0.27 9.14
CA MET A 49 8.74 -1.34 8.20
C MET A 49 7.95 -2.61 8.49
N THR A 50 7.83 -3.01 9.76
CA THR A 50 7.01 -4.17 10.14
C THR A 50 5.55 -3.97 9.75
N GLN A 51 4.97 -2.82 10.06
CA GLN A 51 3.60 -2.49 9.67
C GLN A 51 3.41 -2.52 8.15
N GLN A 52 4.32 -1.88 7.40
CA GLN A 52 4.25 -1.89 5.93
C GLN A 52 4.38 -3.31 5.38
N PHE A 53 5.24 -4.17 5.93
CA PHE A 53 5.37 -5.54 5.46
C PHE A 53 4.16 -6.41 5.82
N GLU A 54 3.61 -6.26 7.03
CA GLU A 54 2.38 -6.95 7.44
C GLU A 54 1.20 -6.55 6.54
N GLU A 55 1.05 -5.24 6.26
CA GLU A 55 -0.04 -4.70 5.42
C GLU A 55 0.15 -5.01 3.93
N SER A 56 1.38 -4.92 3.39
CA SER A 56 1.62 -5.04 1.93
C SER A 56 1.88 -6.47 1.45
N LEU A 57 2.54 -7.30 2.26
CA LEU A 57 2.93 -8.65 1.85
C LEU A 57 2.00 -9.72 2.40
N GLY A 58 1.18 -9.40 3.42
CA GLY A 58 0.35 -10.36 4.13
C GLY A 58 1.21 -11.52 4.62
N THR A 59 1.64 -11.49 5.89
CA THR A 59 2.63 -12.44 6.43
C THR A 59 2.31 -13.92 6.19
N ASP A 60 1.04 -14.26 5.95
CA ASP A 60 0.54 -15.61 5.65
C ASP A 60 -0.01 -15.77 4.21
N THR A 61 0.31 -14.86 3.28
CA THR A 61 -0.19 -14.90 1.89
C THR A 61 0.90 -15.27 0.89
N LEU A 62 0.58 -16.21 -0.01
CA LEU A 62 1.45 -16.62 -1.10
C LEU A 62 0.80 -16.25 -2.43
N THR A 63 1.43 -15.35 -3.19
CA THR A 63 0.96 -14.99 -4.53
C THR A 63 1.64 -15.87 -5.56
N VAL A 64 0.83 -16.62 -6.33
CA VAL A 64 1.31 -17.46 -7.43
C VAL A 64 1.00 -16.77 -8.76
N SER A 65 2.02 -16.58 -9.60
CA SER A 65 1.88 -15.98 -10.93
C SER A 65 2.57 -16.84 -11.97
N THR A 66 2.00 -16.96 -13.17
CA THR A 66 2.59 -17.71 -14.29
C THR A 66 3.66 -16.93 -15.03
N GLY A 67 3.66 -15.60 -14.90
CA GLY A 67 4.72 -14.75 -15.42
C GLY A 67 5.87 -14.62 -14.41
N GLY A 68 7.09 -14.40 -14.92
CA GLY A 68 8.23 -14.06 -14.04
C GLY A 68 7.91 -12.84 -13.17
N ILE A 69 8.76 -12.55 -12.17
CA ILE A 69 8.54 -11.49 -11.16
C ILE A 69 7.99 -10.17 -11.73
N LEU A 70 8.42 -9.77 -12.95
CA LEU A 70 7.90 -8.57 -13.63
C LEU A 70 6.38 -8.57 -13.86
N ALA A 71 5.76 -9.73 -14.10
CA ALA A 71 4.31 -9.89 -14.25
C ALA A 71 3.54 -9.52 -12.98
N LEU A 72 4.16 -9.71 -11.81
CA LEU A 72 3.59 -9.32 -10.53
C LEU A 72 3.59 -7.80 -10.33
N PHE A 73 4.48 -7.07 -11.02
CA PHE A 73 4.56 -5.60 -10.97
C PHE A 73 3.89 -4.91 -12.17
N GLY A 74 2.94 -5.60 -12.84
CA GLY A 74 2.25 -5.05 -14.01
C GLY A 74 3.14 -4.90 -15.26
N GLY A 75 4.38 -5.41 -15.22
CA GLY A 75 5.25 -5.52 -16.39
C GLY A 75 4.85 -6.74 -17.19
N GLY A 76 4.53 -6.57 -18.48
CA GLY A 76 4.06 -7.64 -19.36
C GLY A 76 4.81 -8.96 -19.15
N GLY A 77 4.15 -9.90 -18.50
CA GLY A 77 4.66 -11.25 -18.28
C GLY A 77 4.85 -11.90 -19.64
N GLY A 78 6.05 -12.44 -19.88
CA GLY A 78 6.27 -13.26 -21.06
C GLY A 78 5.25 -14.39 -21.12
N ASP A 79 4.79 -14.70 -22.33
CA ASP A 79 3.81 -15.74 -22.62
C ASP A 79 4.28 -17.05 -21.96
N SER A 80 3.63 -17.44 -20.88
CA SER A 80 3.91 -18.68 -20.17
C SER A 80 3.07 -19.78 -20.80
N ASP A 81 3.69 -20.90 -21.18
CA ASP A 81 2.98 -22.09 -21.71
C ASP A 81 2.03 -22.71 -20.66
N PHE A 82 2.17 -22.28 -19.40
CA PHE A 82 1.30 -22.62 -18.28
C PHE A 82 0.30 -21.48 -18.03
N ALA A 83 -0.99 -21.81 -17.99
CA ALA A 83 -2.07 -20.88 -17.68
C ALA A 83 -2.71 -21.27 -16.34
N LEU A 84 -2.82 -20.31 -15.41
CA LEU A 84 -3.61 -20.47 -14.19
C LEU A 84 -5.08 -20.20 -14.52
N LEU A 85 -5.93 -21.17 -14.20
CA LEU A 85 -7.38 -21.04 -14.34
C LEU A 85 -8.01 -20.74 -12.99
N VAL A 86 -9.19 -20.10 -13.02
CA VAL A 86 -9.98 -19.85 -11.81
C VAL A 86 -10.33 -21.16 -11.10
N ASN A 87 -10.46 -22.28 -11.83
CA ASN A 87 -10.74 -23.60 -11.25
C ASN A 87 -9.57 -24.19 -10.44
N ASP A 88 -8.36 -23.64 -10.59
CA ASP A 88 -7.19 -24.13 -9.86
C ASP A 88 -7.27 -23.76 -8.36
N THR A 89 -8.10 -22.78 -7.98
CA THR A 89 -8.33 -22.42 -6.57
C THR A 89 -8.86 -23.58 -5.76
N ASP A 90 -9.75 -24.41 -6.32
CA ASP A 90 -10.31 -25.55 -5.61
C ASP A 90 -9.24 -26.63 -5.35
N THR A 91 -8.31 -26.78 -6.30
CA THR A 91 -7.16 -27.68 -6.14
C THR A 91 -6.20 -27.15 -5.08
N ILE A 92 -5.93 -25.84 -5.07
CA ILE A 92 -5.06 -25.19 -4.08
C ILE A 92 -5.66 -25.27 -2.67
N ASN A 93 -6.98 -25.06 -2.53
CA ASN A 93 -7.71 -25.21 -1.27
C ASN A 93 -7.68 -26.63 -0.70
N SER A 94 -7.43 -27.64 -1.54
CA SER A 94 -7.34 -29.03 -1.09
C SER A 94 -5.97 -29.40 -0.45
N ILE A 95 -5.00 -28.49 -0.49
CA ILE A 95 -3.66 -28.70 0.08
C ILE A 95 -3.71 -28.50 1.60
N GLU A 96 -3.11 -29.43 2.33
CA GLU A 96 -3.00 -29.34 3.79
C GLU A 96 -2.22 -28.06 4.19
N HIS A 97 -2.75 -27.28 5.13
CA HIS A 97 -2.25 -25.97 5.60
C HIS A 97 -2.58 -24.74 4.74
N VAL A 98 -3.45 -24.87 3.72
CA VAL A 98 -4.04 -23.71 3.03
C VAL A 98 -5.43 -23.45 3.61
N ASP A 99 -5.64 -22.26 4.20
CA ASP A 99 -6.95 -21.88 4.77
C ASP A 99 -7.92 -21.40 3.69
N SER A 100 -7.43 -20.60 2.75
CA SER A 100 -8.21 -20.08 1.63
C SER A 100 -7.31 -19.77 0.43
N SER A 101 -7.90 -19.72 -0.77
CA SER A 101 -7.25 -19.26 -1.99
C SER A 101 -8.22 -18.39 -2.80
N VAL A 102 -7.66 -17.38 -3.46
CA VAL A 102 -8.41 -16.45 -4.31
C VAL A 102 -7.68 -16.28 -5.62
N ALA A 103 -8.40 -16.47 -6.73
CA ALA A 103 -7.90 -16.09 -8.04
C ALA A 103 -7.98 -14.57 -8.20
N THR A 104 -6.87 -13.96 -8.59
CA THR A 104 -6.81 -12.54 -8.97
C THR A 104 -6.35 -12.41 -10.41
N MET A 105 -7.02 -11.57 -11.17
CA MET A 105 -6.70 -11.30 -12.57
C MET A 105 -6.41 -9.82 -12.76
N THR A 106 -5.14 -9.45 -12.88
CA THR A 106 -4.74 -8.05 -13.03
C THR A 106 -4.35 -7.73 -14.47
N LYS A 107 -4.84 -6.61 -14.99
CA LYS A 107 -4.52 -6.10 -16.32
C LYS A 107 -4.37 -4.59 -16.31
N THR A 108 -3.33 -4.09 -16.96
CA THR A 108 -3.16 -2.65 -17.17
C THR A 108 -4.17 -2.15 -18.21
N ILE A 109 -4.96 -1.16 -17.81
CA ILE A 109 -5.99 -0.49 -18.60
C ILE A 109 -5.75 1.02 -18.57
N SER A 110 -6.44 1.73 -19.45
CA SER A 110 -6.53 3.18 -19.41
C SER A 110 -7.95 3.53 -19.01
N ALA A 111 -8.15 4.22 -17.89
CA ALA A 111 -9.46 4.61 -17.43
C ALA A 111 -9.69 6.09 -17.69
N ASN A 112 -10.82 6.42 -18.33
CA ASN A 112 -11.26 7.80 -18.51
C ASN A 112 -12.27 8.17 -17.44
N PHE A 113 -11.93 9.20 -16.67
CA PHE A 113 -12.78 9.82 -15.67
C PHE A 113 -13.10 11.24 -16.10
N SER A 114 -14.34 11.50 -16.49
CA SER A 114 -14.84 12.85 -16.82
C SER A 114 -13.96 13.65 -17.82
N GLY A 115 -13.25 12.96 -18.73
CA GLY A 115 -12.39 13.57 -19.75
C GLY A 115 -10.88 13.39 -19.51
N ASP A 116 -10.45 13.04 -18.31
CA ASP A 116 -9.05 12.76 -17.98
C ASP A 116 -8.74 11.27 -18.07
N GLU A 117 -7.66 10.91 -18.77
CA GLU A 117 -7.26 9.53 -19.01
C GLU A 117 -6.06 9.14 -18.14
N PHE A 118 -6.22 8.10 -17.32
CA PHE A 118 -5.20 7.61 -16.40
C PHE A 118 -4.86 6.15 -16.66
N PRO A 119 -3.56 5.79 -16.74
CA PRO A 119 -3.16 4.38 -16.76
C PRO A 119 -3.40 3.77 -15.39
N LEU A 120 -4.27 2.76 -15.32
CA LEU A 120 -4.64 2.07 -14.09
C LEU A 120 -4.49 0.55 -14.23
N SER A 121 -4.39 -0.15 -13.11
CA SER A 121 -4.48 -1.61 -13.08
C SER A 121 -5.91 -2.03 -12.71
N LEU A 122 -6.59 -2.72 -13.62
CA LEU A 122 -7.85 -3.40 -13.32
C LEU A 122 -7.53 -4.75 -12.69
N SER A 123 -8.09 -5.03 -11.51
CA SER A 123 -7.99 -6.35 -10.89
C SER A 123 -9.39 -6.98 -10.76
N GLY A 124 -9.55 -8.18 -11.32
CA GLY A 124 -10.73 -9.01 -11.14
C GLY A 124 -10.53 -9.93 -9.94
N ILE A 125 -11.37 -9.75 -8.92
CA ILE A 125 -11.33 -10.49 -7.66
C ILE A 125 -12.72 -10.95 -7.23
N ASN A 126 -12.78 -12.03 -6.46
CA ASN A 126 -14.01 -12.41 -5.76
C ASN A 126 -14.10 -11.64 -4.44
N TYR A 127 -15.03 -10.68 -4.31
CA TYR A 127 -15.11 -9.81 -3.14
C TYR A 127 -15.27 -10.55 -1.82
N THR A 128 -16.11 -11.60 -1.77
CA THR A 128 -16.35 -12.35 -0.54
C THR A 128 -15.07 -13.02 -0.06
N ALA A 129 -14.39 -13.75 -0.95
CA ALA A 129 -13.17 -14.47 -0.61
C ALA A 129 -11.97 -13.53 -0.38
N TYR A 130 -11.91 -12.42 -1.14
CA TYR A 130 -10.86 -11.41 -0.97
C TYR A 130 -10.99 -10.66 0.35
N SER A 131 -12.21 -10.31 0.76
CA SER A 131 -12.48 -9.65 2.05
C SER A 131 -12.13 -10.53 3.26
N SER A 132 -12.23 -11.86 3.13
CA SER A 132 -11.80 -12.79 4.20
C SER A 132 -10.28 -12.91 4.32
N MET A 133 -9.54 -12.66 3.22
CA MET A 133 -8.08 -12.72 3.21
C MET A 133 -7.42 -11.39 3.61
N TYR A 134 -7.96 -10.28 3.12
CA TYR A 134 -7.40 -8.96 3.32
C TYR A 134 -8.35 -8.12 4.19
N SER A 135 -7.99 -7.96 5.47
CA SER A 135 -8.70 -7.10 6.42
C SER A 135 -8.67 -5.62 6.05
N THR A 136 -7.78 -5.24 5.13
CA THR A 136 -7.65 -3.89 4.56
C THR A 136 -8.66 -3.60 3.45
N PHE A 137 -9.37 -4.61 2.93
CA PHE A 137 -10.41 -4.41 1.90
C PHE A 137 -11.71 -3.86 2.52
N VAL A 138 -11.66 -2.61 2.95
CA VAL A 138 -12.76 -1.89 3.59
C VAL A 138 -13.17 -0.72 2.72
N ALA A 139 -14.48 -0.53 2.56
CA ALA A 139 -15.04 0.63 1.88
C ALA A 139 -14.93 1.87 2.79
N GLY A 140 -14.13 2.85 2.38
CA GLY A 140 -14.12 4.16 3.02
C GLY A 140 -15.37 4.97 2.66
N ASN A 141 -15.85 4.84 1.41
CA ASN A 141 -17.09 5.46 0.96
C ASN A 141 -17.89 4.51 0.07
N GLY A 142 -19.21 4.43 0.26
CA GLY A 142 -20.09 3.47 -0.40
C GLY A 142 -20.17 2.11 0.30
N THR A 143 -20.71 1.10 -0.39
CA THR A 143 -20.88 -0.26 0.15
C THR A 143 -20.41 -1.26 -0.88
N ILE A 144 -19.55 -2.21 -0.48
CA ILE A 144 -19.11 -3.30 -1.36
C ILE A 144 -20.25 -4.34 -1.42
N PRO A 145 -20.90 -4.52 -2.59
CA PRO A 145 -21.95 -5.51 -2.71
C PRO A 145 -21.34 -6.92 -2.69
N ALA A 146 -21.97 -7.86 -1.97
CA ALA A 146 -21.56 -9.27 -1.95
C ALA A 146 -21.80 -9.99 -3.31
N SER A 147 -22.63 -9.40 -4.17
CA SER A 147 -22.87 -9.83 -5.55
C SER A 147 -22.92 -8.58 -6.44
N PRO A 148 -21.78 -8.14 -7.00
CA PRO A 148 -21.76 -7.03 -7.93
C PRO A 148 -22.50 -7.36 -9.22
N ALA A 149 -23.09 -6.34 -9.84
CA ALA A 149 -23.41 -6.40 -11.26
C ALA A 149 -22.11 -6.32 -12.10
N ASP A 150 -22.13 -6.80 -13.33
CA ASP A 150 -20.95 -6.76 -14.22
C ASP A 150 -20.38 -5.35 -14.39
N THR A 151 -21.23 -4.34 -14.26
CA THR A 151 -20.90 -2.91 -14.39
C THR A 151 -20.35 -2.27 -13.13
N ASP A 152 -20.39 -2.96 -11.99
CA ASP A 152 -20.00 -2.38 -10.71
C ASP A 152 -18.47 -2.36 -10.57
N VAL A 153 -17.91 -1.18 -10.34
CA VAL A 153 -16.47 -0.98 -10.19
C VAL A 153 -16.17 -0.42 -8.81
N ILE A 154 -15.14 -0.96 -8.17
CA ILE A 154 -14.60 -0.45 -6.92
C ILE A 154 -13.29 0.26 -7.25
N ILE A 155 -13.08 1.43 -6.63
CA ILE A 155 -11.94 2.28 -6.91
C ILE A 155 -11.09 2.47 -5.64
N GLY A 156 -9.77 2.49 -5.80
CA GLY A 156 -8.85 2.82 -4.71
C GLY A 156 -8.90 4.31 -4.35
N SER A 157 -8.62 4.67 -3.11
CA SER A 157 -8.57 6.08 -2.69
C SER A 157 -7.57 6.90 -3.51
N SER A 158 -6.46 6.28 -3.91
CA SER A 158 -5.41 6.85 -4.76
C SER A 158 -5.88 7.22 -6.17
N VAL A 159 -6.93 6.57 -6.67
CA VAL A 159 -7.55 6.89 -7.96
C VAL A 159 -8.66 7.94 -7.79
N ALA A 160 -9.33 7.96 -6.64
CA ALA A 160 -10.36 8.95 -6.33
C ALA A 160 -9.79 10.35 -6.07
N ASP A 161 -8.63 10.46 -5.39
CA ASP A 161 -7.87 11.70 -5.18
C ASP A 161 -6.38 11.49 -5.51
N PRO A 162 -5.99 11.49 -6.81
CA PRO A 162 -4.62 11.21 -7.23
C PRO A 162 -3.62 12.28 -6.83
N TRP A 163 -4.08 13.48 -6.45
CA TRP A 163 -3.21 14.58 -6.04
C TRP A 163 -3.18 14.80 -4.53
N GLN A 164 -3.98 14.05 -3.75
CA GLN A 164 -4.14 14.23 -2.31
C GLN A 164 -4.40 15.70 -1.92
N ASN A 165 -5.04 16.45 -2.82
CA ASN A 165 -5.24 17.90 -2.69
C ASN A 165 -6.73 18.25 -2.59
N GLY A 166 -7.59 17.24 -2.37
CA GLY A 166 -9.04 17.39 -2.29
C GLY A 166 -9.74 17.54 -3.64
N THR A 167 -9.01 17.39 -4.75
CA THR A 167 -9.59 17.39 -6.10
C THR A 167 -10.09 15.98 -6.42
N ILE A 168 -11.32 15.70 -6.05
CA ILE A 168 -11.94 14.38 -6.25
C ILE A 168 -12.21 14.18 -7.74
N VAL A 169 -11.53 13.20 -8.35
CA VAL A 169 -11.68 12.82 -9.76
C VAL A 169 -12.86 11.87 -9.97
N ALA A 170 -13.16 11.03 -8.96
CA ALA A 170 -14.24 10.07 -9.03
C ALA A 170 -15.00 9.98 -7.70
N ARG A 171 -16.33 10.02 -7.76
CA ARG A 171 -17.24 9.79 -6.64
C ARG A 171 -18.02 8.49 -6.81
N VAL A 172 -18.54 7.98 -5.70
CA VAL A 172 -19.51 6.89 -5.73
C VAL A 172 -20.73 7.33 -6.54
N GLY A 173 -21.05 6.56 -7.59
CA GLY A 173 -22.12 6.84 -8.55
C GLY A 173 -21.66 7.40 -9.88
N ASP A 174 -20.38 7.77 -10.04
CA ASP A 174 -19.87 8.27 -11.32
C ASP A 174 -19.67 7.12 -12.33
N GLU A 175 -19.73 7.46 -13.63
CA GLU A 175 -19.43 6.52 -14.71
C GLU A 175 -17.95 6.59 -15.10
N VAL A 176 -17.34 5.43 -15.29
CA VAL A 176 -15.94 5.27 -15.68
C VAL A 176 -15.87 4.51 -16.97
N THR A 177 -15.16 5.06 -17.95
CA THR A 177 -14.89 4.35 -19.20
C THR A 177 -13.53 3.70 -19.11
N ILE A 178 -13.53 2.38 -18.98
CA ILE A 178 -12.34 1.54 -19.05
C ILE A 178 -12.03 1.27 -20.52
N ILE A 179 -10.82 1.63 -20.92
CA ILE A 179 -10.28 1.41 -22.24
C ILE A 179 -9.14 0.41 -22.08
N TRP A 180 -9.20 -0.71 -22.79
CA TRP A 180 -8.03 -1.55 -22.92
C TRP A 180 -7.72 -1.84 -24.38
N THR A 181 -6.43 -2.01 -24.65
CA THR A 181 -5.93 -2.41 -25.95
C THR A 181 -5.61 -3.90 -25.93
N GLY A 182 -6.37 -4.70 -26.68
CA GLY A 182 -6.20 -6.15 -26.77
C GLY A 182 -5.70 -6.55 -28.15
N ARG A 183 -4.94 -7.64 -28.24
CA ARG A 183 -4.66 -8.27 -29.53
C ARG A 183 -5.68 -9.37 -29.78
N VAL A 184 -6.52 -9.19 -30.78
CA VAL A 184 -7.42 -10.23 -31.28
C VAL A 184 -6.94 -10.60 -32.68
N ASN A 185 -6.52 -11.84 -32.86
CA ASN A 185 -6.10 -12.38 -34.15
C ASN A 185 -5.00 -11.53 -34.86
N GLY A 186 -4.01 -11.05 -34.11
CA GLY A 186 -2.88 -10.26 -34.62
C GLY A 186 -3.16 -8.76 -34.84
N THR A 187 -4.42 -8.32 -34.71
CA THR A 187 -4.79 -6.89 -34.84
C THR A 187 -5.00 -6.28 -33.46
N ILE A 188 -4.51 -5.05 -33.29
CA ILE A 188 -4.72 -4.26 -32.08
C ILE A 188 -6.15 -3.73 -32.11
N VAL A 189 -6.99 -4.19 -31.17
CA VAL A 189 -8.38 -3.77 -31.01
C VAL A 189 -8.51 -3.04 -29.68
N MET A 190 -9.04 -1.82 -29.74
CA MET A 190 -9.39 -1.03 -28.57
C MET A 190 -10.81 -1.42 -28.14
N THR A 191 -10.96 -1.85 -26.90
CA THR A 191 -12.26 -2.21 -26.32
C THR A 191 -12.57 -1.22 -25.21
N ASN A 192 -13.75 -0.61 -25.29
CA ASN A 192 -14.24 0.32 -24.29
C ASN A 192 -15.35 -0.35 -23.49
N TYR A 193 -15.26 -0.28 -22.18
CA TYR A 193 -16.23 -0.80 -21.23
C TYR A 193 -16.61 0.33 -20.28
N THR A 194 -17.90 0.53 -20.05
CA THR A 194 -18.40 1.56 -19.12
C THR A 194 -18.90 0.88 -17.85
N GLY A 195 -18.36 1.28 -16.70
CA GLY A 195 -18.79 0.80 -15.39
C GLY A 195 -19.20 1.96 -14.47
N THR A 196 -19.94 1.66 -13.41
CA THR A 196 -20.37 2.61 -12.39
C THR A 196 -19.58 2.38 -11.11
N VAL A 197 -19.11 3.45 -10.48
CA VAL A 197 -18.37 3.38 -9.22
C VAL A 197 -19.32 3.10 -8.05
N VAL A 198 -19.19 1.96 -7.38
CA VAL A 198 -20.08 1.58 -6.27
C VAL A 198 -19.44 1.82 -4.90
N ALA A 199 -18.11 1.72 -4.82
CA ALA A 199 -17.38 1.96 -3.59
C ALA A 199 -15.98 2.53 -3.86
N ILE A 200 -15.50 3.29 -2.89
CA ILE A 200 -14.13 3.79 -2.81
C ILE A 200 -13.49 3.14 -1.57
N LEU A 201 -12.36 2.49 -1.76
CA LEU A 201 -11.60 1.85 -0.69
C LEU A 201 -10.98 2.90 0.24
N GLU A 202 -10.76 2.52 1.49
CA GLU A 202 -10.02 3.35 2.44
C GLU A 202 -8.55 3.48 2.01
N GLU A 203 -7.93 4.62 2.31
CA GLU A 203 -6.51 4.83 2.02
C GLU A 203 -5.65 3.97 2.94
N ILE A 204 -5.00 2.97 2.35
CA ILE A 204 -4.03 2.13 3.04
C ILE A 204 -2.66 2.62 2.60
N GLY A 205 -1.88 3.12 3.56
CA GLY A 205 -0.53 3.61 3.29
C GLY A 205 0.43 2.46 3.01
N GLY A 206 0.73 2.16 1.75
CA GLY A 206 1.68 1.10 1.41
C GLY A 206 1.86 0.86 -0.09
N PHE A 207 2.89 0.11 -0.45
CA PHE A 207 3.11 -0.33 -1.83
C PHE A 207 2.33 -1.64 -2.06
N GLY A 208 1.13 -1.57 -2.62
CA GLY A 208 0.33 -2.76 -2.94
C GLY A 208 0.86 -3.45 -4.19
N ILE A 209 1.52 -4.60 -4.02
CA ILE A 209 1.96 -5.43 -5.16
C ILE A 209 0.82 -6.39 -5.60
N SER A 210 0.00 -6.83 -4.66
CA SER A 210 -1.17 -7.70 -4.90
C SER A 210 -2.37 -7.44 -3.96
N GLY A 211 -2.22 -6.50 -3.02
CA GLY A 211 -3.25 -6.08 -2.06
C GLY A 211 -4.03 -4.84 -2.52
N PRO A 212 -5.15 -4.53 -1.85
CA PRO A 212 -5.88 -3.29 -2.12
C PRO A 212 -5.05 -2.08 -1.67
N SER A 213 -4.81 -1.13 -2.57
CA SER A 213 -4.13 0.15 -2.33
C SER A 213 -4.72 1.24 -3.22
#